data_AF-A0A1G6BD78-F1
#
_entry.id   AF-A0A1G6BD78-F1
#
_cell.length_a   1.000
_cell.length_b   1.000
_cell.length_c   1.000
_cell.angle_alpha   90.00
_cell.angle_beta   90.00
_cell.angle_gamma   90.00
#
_symmetry.space_group_name_H-M   'P 1'
#
loop_
_entity.id
_entity.type
_entity.pdbx_description
1 polymer ?
#
loop_
_entity_poly.entity_id
_entity_poly.type
_entity_poly.pdbx_seq_one_letter_code
_entity_poly.pdbx_strand_id
1 'polypeptide(L)'
;MEQIPKSFLALFLMILFLVVGVGVITVALDAAAAQRYTADATAMIEQYNFSDAAIATCKETAKEKGYNLSVLVMDCNNDGVRDMAELKTTYTYSMQLLLIDRQSHVIRSYAR
;
A
#
# COMPACT_ATOMS: atom_id res chain seq x y z
N MET A 1 15.71 -45.66 17.86
CA MET A 1 16.19 -44.28 18.08
C MET A 1 16.13 -43.37 16.84
N GLU A 2 15.65 -43.88 15.68
CA GLU A 2 15.57 -43.11 14.43
C GLU A 2 14.37 -42.14 14.32
N GLN A 3 13.40 -42.27 15.23
CA GLN A 3 12.14 -41.52 15.18
C GLN A 3 12.29 -40.10 15.75
N ILE A 4 13.13 -39.92 16.77
CA ILE A 4 13.38 -38.62 17.43
C ILE A 4 13.89 -37.57 16.42
N PRO A 5 14.93 -37.84 15.59
CA PRO A 5 15.39 -36.86 14.61
C PRO A 5 14.36 -36.58 13.50
N LYS A 6 13.56 -37.58 13.09
CA LYS A 6 12.49 -37.39 12.09
C LYS A 6 11.37 -36.48 12.61
N SER A 7 10.92 -36.69 13.84
CA SER A 7 9.90 -35.84 14.46
C SER A 7 10.41 -34.43 14.73
N PHE A 8 11.69 -34.28 15.12
CA PHE A 8 12.31 -32.97 15.30
C PHE A 8 12.42 -32.19 13.98
N LEU A 9 12.81 -32.87 12.90
CA LEU A 9 12.87 -32.26 11.57
C LEU A 9 11.49 -31.80 11.10
N ALA A 10 10.46 -32.61 11.31
CA ALA A 10 9.09 -32.25 10.96
C ALA A 10 8.61 -31.00 11.74
N LEU A 11 8.87 -30.96 13.05
CA LEU A 11 8.53 -29.80 13.88
C LEU A 11 9.29 -28.54 13.44
N PHE A 12 10.58 -28.69 13.14
CA PHE A 12 11.40 -27.58 12.63
C PHE A 12 10.85 -27.02 11.31
N LEU A 13 10.52 -27.89 10.35
CA LEU A 13 9.93 -27.47 9.07
C LEU A 13 8.56 -26.82 9.27
N MET A 14 7.74 -27.31 10.21
CA MET A 14 6.45 -26.71 10.53
C MET A 14 6.60 -25.27 11.05
N ILE A 15 7.54 -25.05 11.98
CA ILE A 15 7.84 -23.72 12.50
C ILE A 15 8.39 -22.81 11.38
N LEU A 16 9.25 -23.34 10.51
CA LEU A 16 9.77 -22.60 9.37
C LEU A 16 8.64 -22.11 8.45
N PHE A 17 7.68 -22.97 8.12
CA PHE A 17 6.52 -22.58 7.30
C PHE A 17 5.64 -21.56 7.99
N LEU A 18 5.42 -21.66 9.31
CA LEU A 18 4.66 -20.67 10.06
C LEU A 18 5.32 -19.29 10.00
N VAL A 19 6.63 -19.23 10.21
CA VAL A 19 7.38 -17.96 10.21
C VAL A 19 7.37 -17.32 8.82
N VAL A 20 7.57 -18.11 7.76
CA VAL A 20 7.45 -17.62 6.38
C VAL A 20 6.02 -17.17 6.06
N GLY A 21 5.02 -17.97 6.45
CA GLY A 21 3.61 -17.67 6.22
C GLY A 21 3.17 -16.37 6.85
N VAL A 22 3.53 -16.12 8.12
CA VAL A 22 3.24 -14.85 8.81
C VAL A 22 3.85 -13.68 8.05
N GLY A 23 5.10 -13.80 7.61
CA GLY A 23 5.72 -12.76 6.82
C GLY A 23 4.92 -12.43 5.56
N VAL A 24 4.56 -13.44 4.76
CA VAL A 24 3.82 -13.24 3.50
C VAL A 24 2.49 -12.54 3.76
N ILE A 25 1.79 -12.92 4.82
CA ILE A 25 0.53 -12.29 5.22
C ILE A 25 0.74 -10.83 5.60
N THR A 26 1.79 -10.48 6.34
CA THR A 26 2.08 -9.09 6.71
C THR A 26 2.31 -8.21 5.48
N VAL A 27 3.10 -8.68 4.50
CA VAL A 27 3.33 -7.92 3.25
C VAL A 27 2.02 -7.75 2.47
N ALA A 28 1.17 -8.78 2.43
CA ALA A 28 -0.13 -8.68 1.78
C ALA A 28 -1.06 -7.68 2.48
N LEU A 29 -1.02 -7.61 3.82
CA LEU A 29 -1.78 -6.64 4.60
C LEU A 29 -1.31 -5.20 4.35
N ASP A 30 0.00 -4.97 4.27
CA ASP A 30 0.57 -3.64 3.96
C ASP A 30 0.13 -3.17 2.57
N ALA A 31 0.17 -4.06 1.58
CA ALA A 31 -0.31 -3.77 0.23
C ALA A 31 -1.81 -3.45 0.21
N ALA A 32 -2.62 -4.24 0.92
CA ALA A 32 -4.06 -4.01 1.03
C ALA A 32 -4.38 -2.69 1.75
N ALA A 33 -3.63 -2.33 2.79
CA ALA A 33 -3.79 -1.07 3.52
C ALA A 33 -3.47 0.14 2.63
N ALA A 34 -2.38 0.09 1.86
CA ALA A 34 -2.02 1.14 0.91
C ALA A 34 -3.08 1.29 -0.20
N GLN A 35 -3.63 0.17 -0.68
CA GLN A 35 -4.71 0.19 -1.68
C GLN A 35 -5.99 0.82 -1.13
N ARG A 36 -6.41 0.44 0.08
CA ARG A 36 -7.58 1.03 0.75
C ARG A 36 -7.40 2.53 0.95
N TYR A 37 -6.24 2.94 1.45
CA TYR A 37 -5.92 4.35 1.62
C TYR A 37 -6.01 5.13 0.29
N THR A 38 -5.51 4.56 -0.81
CA THR A 38 -5.57 5.20 -2.13
C THR A 38 -7.02 5.36 -2.59
N ALA A 39 -7.88 4.36 -2.37
CA ALA A 39 -9.30 4.43 -2.70
C ALA A 39 -10.04 5.48 -1.85
N ASP A 40 -9.77 5.54 -0.54
CA ASP A 40 -10.35 6.53 0.36
C ASP A 40 -9.92 7.95 -0.03
N ALA A 41 -8.64 8.14 -0.41
CA ALA A 41 -8.13 9.42 -0.88
C ALA A 41 -8.76 9.85 -2.22
N THR A 42 -9.00 8.90 -3.15
CA THR A 42 -9.74 9.16 -4.39
C THR A 42 -11.15 9.66 -4.07
N ALA A 43 -11.90 8.94 -3.24
CA ALA A 43 -13.27 9.31 -2.88
C ALA A 43 -13.35 10.65 -2.16
N MET A 44 -12.37 10.96 -1.29
CA MET A 44 -12.29 12.26 -0.64
C MET A 44 -12.06 13.39 -1.66
N ILE A 45 -11.13 13.20 -2.60
CA ILE A 45 -10.85 14.22 -3.63
C ILE A 45 -12.08 14.46 -4.53
N GLU A 46 -12.81 13.42 -4.90
CA GLU A 46 -14.08 13.53 -5.64
C GLU A 46 -15.15 14.27 -4.81
N GLN A 47 -15.35 13.88 -3.55
CA GLN A 47 -16.37 14.46 -2.68
C GLN A 47 -16.16 15.97 -2.44
N TYR A 48 -14.91 16.41 -2.40
CA TYR A 48 -14.54 17.82 -2.21
C TYR A 48 -14.21 18.52 -3.53
N ASN A 49 -14.68 17.99 -4.66
CA ASN A 49 -14.58 18.59 -6.00
C ASN A 49 -13.15 19.05 -6.35
N PHE A 50 -12.17 18.18 -6.12
CA PHE A 50 -10.75 18.42 -6.43
C PHE A 50 -10.16 19.66 -5.75
N SER A 51 -10.69 20.05 -4.59
CA SER A 51 -10.19 21.20 -3.83
C SER A 51 -8.75 21.01 -3.37
N ASP A 52 -7.98 22.10 -3.37
CA ASP A 52 -6.59 22.08 -2.92
C ASP A 52 -6.47 21.68 -1.44
N ALA A 53 -7.47 22.01 -0.62
CA ALA A 53 -7.55 21.61 0.78
C ALA A 53 -7.69 20.09 0.95
N ALA A 54 -8.57 19.43 0.19
CA ALA A 54 -8.72 17.98 0.25
C ALA A 54 -7.45 17.25 -0.20
N ILE A 55 -6.79 17.76 -1.25
CA ILE A 55 -5.51 17.23 -1.74
C ILE A 55 -4.41 17.39 -0.68
N ALA A 56 -4.34 18.55 -0.02
CA ALA A 56 -3.37 18.81 1.05
C ALA A 56 -3.58 17.85 2.24
N THR A 57 -4.82 17.69 2.71
CA THR A 57 -5.16 16.76 3.79
C THR A 57 -4.82 15.31 3.43
N CYS A 58 -5.10 14.90 2.19
CA CYS A 58 -4.69 13.57 1.72
C CYS A 58 -3.17 13.42 1.75
N LYS A 59 -2.41 14.39 1.23
CA LYS A 59 -0.93 14.34 1.25
C LYS A 59 -0.35 14.30 2.67
N GLU A 60 -0.93 15.03 3.61
CA GLU A 60 -0.52 15.01 5.02
C GLU A 60 -0.79 13.65 5.66
N THR A 61 -1.99 13.11 5.47
CA THR A 61 -2.37 11.78 5.95
C THR A 61 -1.50 10.68 5.32
N ALA A 62 -1.12 10.81 4.04
CA ALA A 62 -0.19 9.89 3.38
C ALA A 62 1.16 9.87 4.10
N LYS A 63 1.69 11.06 4.40
CA LYS A 63 2.98 11.23 5.06
C LYS A 63 2.97 10.66 6.48
N GLU A 64 1.90 10.85 7.24
CA GLU A 64 1.72 10.26 8.57
C GLU A 64 1.74 8.73 8.54
N LYS A 65 1.15 8.13 7.49
CA LYS A 65 1.16 6.69 7.25
C LYS A 65 2.45 6.16 6.60
N GLY A 66 3.41 7.03 6.32
CA GLY A 66 4.68 6.66 5.66
C GLY A 66 4.56 6.42 4.15
N TYR A 67 3.47 6.85 3.53
CA TYR A 67 3.25 6.79 2.09
C TYR A 67 3.67 8.10 1.42
N ASN A 68 3.98 8.03 0.12
CA ASN A 68 4.19 9.21 -0.72
C ASN A 68 3.05 9.31 -1.74
N LEU A 69 2.18 10.30 -1.58
CA LEU A 69 1.03 10.54 -2.45
C LEU A 69 1.31 11.69 -3.42
N SER A 70 1.32 11.40 -4.71
CA SER A 70 1.33 12.38 -5.80
C SER A 70 -0.07 12.47 -6.40
N VAL A 71 -0.61 13.68 -6.48
CA VAL A 71 -1.93 13.95 -7.09
C VAL A 71 -1.70 14.88 -8.27
N LEU A 72 -2.16 14.48 -9.45
CA LEU A 72 -2.12 15.28 -10.66
C LEU A 72 -3.56 15.52 -11.12
N VAL A 73 -3.99 16.78 -11.05
CA VAL A 73 -5.34 17.18 -11.43
C VAL A 73 -5.34 17.66 -12.87
N MET A 74 -6.34 17.26 -13.64
CA MET A 74 -6.53 17.59 -15.04
C MET A 74 -7.90 18.23 -15.25
N ASP A 75 -7.92 19.24 -16.11
CA ASP A 75 -9.12 19.75 -16.74
C ASP A 75 -9.23 19.06 -18.11
N CYS A 76 -10.26 18.24 -18.30
CA CYS A 76 -10.42 17.43 -19.52
C CYS A 76 -11.18 18.15 -20.63
N ASN A 77 -11.92 19.21 -20.31
CA ASN A 77 -12.80 19.93 -21.24
C ASN A 77 -12.30 21.38 -21.52
N ASN A 78 -11.25 21.81 -20.83
CA ASN A 78 -10.62 23.13 -20.91
C ASN A 78 -11.58 24.29 -20.57
N ASP A 79 -12.53 24.04 -19.67
CA ASP A 79 -13.48 25.04 -19.16
C ASP A 79 -12.97 25.79 -17.90
N GLY A 80 -11.79 25.42 -17.40
CA GLY A 80 -11.18 25.98 -16.20
C GLY A 80 -11.57 25.25 -14.90
N VAL A 81 -12.38 24.19 -14.99
CA VAL A 81 -12.79 23.32 -13.89
C VAL A 81 -11.97 22.03 -13.91
N ARG A 82 -11.69 21.52 -12.72
CA ARG A 82 -10.94 20.28 -12.54
C ARG A 82 -11.93 19.12 -12.63
N ASP A 83 -11.77 18.26 -13.63
CA ASP A 83 -12.69 17.15 -13.91
C ASP A 83 -12.11 15.78 -13.56
N MET A 84 -10.78 15.66 -13.47
CA MET A 84 -10.14 14.37 -13.21
C MET A 84 -8.90 14.55 -12.36
N ALA A 85 -8.58 13.57 -11.50
CA ALA A 85 -7.28 13.51 -10.84
C ALA A 85 -6.66 12.11 -10.88
N GLU A 86 -5.40 12.04 -11.27
CA GLU A 86 -4.56 10.84 -11.12
C GLU A 86 -3.90 10.88 -9.74
N LEU A 87 -4.19 9.87 -8.92
CA LEU A 87 -3.54 9.64 -7.63
C LEU A 87 -2.49 8.54 -7.81
N LYS A 88 -1.28 8.82 -7.38
CA LYS A 88 -0.15 7.88 -7.35
C LYS A 88 0.37 7.75 -5.93
N THR A 89 0.03 6.65 -5.27
CA THR A 89 0.49 6.34 -3.92
C THR A 89 1.67 5.39 -3.99
N THR A 90 2.82 5.82 -3.50
CA THR A 90 4.02 4.99 -3.38
C THR A 90 4.17 4.52 -1.94
N TYR A 91 4.27 3.21 -1.74
CA TYR A 91 4.52 2.60 -0.44
C TYR A 91 5.76 1.71 -0.52
N THR A 92 6.51 1.62 0.57
CA THR A 92 7.68 0.75 0.67
C THR A 92 7.35 -0.35 1.66
N TYR A 93 7.52 -1.60 1.26
CA TYR A 93 7.49 -2.72 2.21
C TYR A 93 8.91 -3.29 2.34
N SER A 94 9.22 -3.76 3.55
CA SER A 94 10.45 -4.46 3.86
C SER A 94 10.12 -5.75 4.57
N MET A 95 10.79 -6.82 4.20
CA MET A 95 10.59 -8.11 4.82
C MET A 95 11.94 -8.65 5.27
N GLN A 96 12.29 -8.43 6.55
CA GLN A 96 13.58 -8.87 7.10
C GLN A 96 13.82 -10.38 6.94
N LEU A 97 12.77 -11.20 7.01
CA LEU A 97 12.91 -12.66 6.99
C LEU A 97 13.34 -13.22 5.63
N LEU A 98 12.84 -12.65 4.52
CA LEU A 98 13.19 -13.07 3.16
C LEU A 98 14.28 -12.20 2.53
N LEU A 99 14.93 -11.33 3.33
CA LEU A 99 15.96 -10.39 2.87
C LEU A 99 15.48 -9.49 1.70
N ILE A 100 14.17 -9.23 1.62
CA ILE A 100 13.63 -8.30 0.62
C ILE A 100 13.83 -6.89 1.18
N ASP A 101 14.86 -6.21 0.66
CA ASP A 101 15.16 -4.83 1.02
C ASP A 101 14.28 -3.85 0.24
N ARG A 102 13.63 -2.98 0.99
CA ARG A 102 12.83 -1.80 0.59
C ARG A 102 12.41 -1.74 -0.88
N GLN A 103 11.47 -2.60 -1.26
CA GLN A 103 10.83 -2.52 -2.57
C GLN A 103 9.75 -1.44 -2.53
N SER A 104 9.88 -0.44 -3.41
CA SER A 104 8.86 0.60 -3.60
C SER A 104 7.82 0.14 -4.61
N HIS A 105 6.55 0.11 -4.21
CA HIS A 105 5.42 -0.19 -5.08
C HIS A 105 4.53 1.02 -5.25
N VAL A 106 3.96 1.14 -6.46
CA VAL A 106 3.15 2.29 -6.86
C VAL A 106 1.74 1.81 -7.17
N ILE A 107 0.77 2.37 -6.46
CA ILE A 107 -0.66 2.20 -6.73
C ILE A 107 -1.13 3.44 -7.47
N ARG A 108 -1.82 3.23 -8.60
CA ARG A 108 -2.45 4.30 -9.37
C ARG A 108 -3.96 4.20 -9.25
N SER A 109 -4.61 5.34 -9.03
CA SER A 109 -6.06 5.47 -8.99
C SER A 109 -6.47 6.74 -9.73
N TYR A 110 -7.69 6.75 -10.25
CA TYR A 110 -8.24 7.88 -10.99
C TYR A 110 -9.53 8.33 -10.33
N ALA A 111 -9.56 9.59 -9.90
CA ALA A 111 -10.76 10.29 -9.46
C ALA A 111 -11.43 10.96 -10.66
N ARG A 112 -12.75 10.84 -10.80
CA ARG A 112 -13.56 11.39 -11.90
C ARG A 112 -14.85 12.04 -11.41
#